data_AF-V9H7X0-F1
#
_entry.id   AF-V9H7X0-F1
#
_cell.length_a   1.000
_cell.length_b   1.000
_cell.length_c   1.000
_cell.angle_alpha   90.00
_cell.angle_beta   90.00
_cell.angle_gamma   90.00
#
_symmetry.space_group_name_H-M   'P 1'
#
loop_
_entity.id
_entity.type
_entity.pdbx_description
1 polymer ?
#
loop_
_entity_poly.entity_id
_entity_poly.type
_entity_poly.pdbx_seq_one_letter_code
_entity_poly.pdbx_strand_id
1 'polypeptide(L)'
;MTIAWDKTVSLIDDDGYFIGVHKAELDLIAKDGSYIMPFNAVDVEPPILNENQAALWNAPNWKIVPDYRGKTAYETATGKAVKVEKIGELDKSLTFAEPPDFESVYIWDGANWTVDKIAQQEKERQNFQAAKSRKLREANRAAQNLVASASGMNTTPDFEVQTWTLQAEEARAWAQNPEAETPILNQIAAMRGVDANELKNAALRKATAYSLLAANIAGQRQLIEDKINLAQTWDDLNAIELVFKLPEIKTENS
;
A
#
# COMPACT_ATOMS: atom_id res chain seq x y z
N MET A 1 33.21 -2.94 -71.61
CA MET A 1 33.67 -2.82 -70.21
C MET A 1 32.77 -1.77 -69.57
N THR A 2 31.92 -2.17 -68.63
CA THR A 2 30.98 -1.26 -67.96
C THR A 2 31.71 -0.64 -66.78
N ILE A 3 31.79 0.69 -66.72
CA ILE A 3 32.37 1.40 -65.58
C ILE A 3 31.39 1.29 -64.41
N ALA A 4 31.87 0.83 -63.26
CA ALA A 4 31.12 0.88 -62.00
C ALA A 4 31.24 2.29 -61.44
N TRP A 5 30.19 3.10 -61.64
CA TRP A 5 30.16 4.50 -61.20
C TRP A 5 29.94 4.63 -59.68
N ASP A 6 29.37 3.60 -59.05
CA ASP A 6 29.12 3.55 -57.62
C ASP A 6 29.44 2.18 -57.02
N LYS A 7 29.71 2.20 -55.71
CA LYS A 7 29.87 1.01 -54.87
C LYS A 7 29.03 1.15 -53.60
N THR A 8 28.36 0.07 -53.21
CA THR A 8 27.68 0.01 -51.91
C THR A 8 28.71 -0.20 -50.81
N VAL A 9 28.69 0.69 -49.81
CA VAL A 9 29.56 0.65 -48.63
C VAL A 9 28.71 0.63 -47.37
N SER A 10 29.26 0.10 -46.28
CA SER A 10 28.54 -0.03 -45.01
C SER A 10 28.91 1.11 -44.07
N LEU A 11 27.93 1.80 -43.49
CA LEU A 11 28.13 2.88 -42.53
C LEU A 11 28.13 2.32 -41.11
N ILE A 12 29.03 2.83 -40.28
CA ILE A 12 29.10 2.57 -38.84
C ILE A 12 28.83 3.83 -38.01
N ASP A 13 28.31 3.67 -36.79
CA ASP A 13 28.29 4.73 -35.79
C ASP A 13 29.64 4.85 -35.06
N ASP A 14 29.71 5.79 -34.10
CA ASP A 14 30.91 6.06 -33.31
C ASP A 14 31.34 4.86 -32.44
N ASP A 15 30.40 3.96 -32.11
CA ASP A 15 30.66 2.73 -31.35
C ASP A 15 30.99 1.54 -32.28
N GLY A 16 31.00 1.76 -33.60
CA GLY A 16 31.35 0.77 -34.61
C GLY A 16 30.19 -0.14 -35.05
N TYR A 17 28.95 0.16 -34.69
CA TYR A 17 27.79 -0.62 -35.10
C TYR A 17 27.30 -0.22 -36.49
N PHE A 18 26.89 -1.20 -37.28
CA PHE A 18 26.27 -0.98 -38.58
C PHE A 18 24.98 -0.16 -38.44
N ILE A 19 24.91 0.98 -39.12
CA ILE A 19 23.75 1.88 -39.11
C ILE A 19 23.05 2.00 -40.47
N GLY A 20 23.64 1.45 -41.53
CA GLY A 20 23.04 1.46 -42.86
C GLY A 20 24.05 1.35 -43.99
N VAL A 21 23.58 1.56 -45.21
CA VAL A 21 24.40 1.50 -46.42
C VAL A 21 24.48 2.86 -47.09
N HIS A 22 25.55 3.08 -47.82
CA HIS A 22 25.74 4.27 -48.66
C HIS A 22 26.26 3.88 -50.05
N LYS A 23 26.03 4.74 -51.04
CA LYS A 23 26.57 4.59 -52.40
C LYS A 23 27.76 5.54 -52.55
N ALA A 24 28.97 4.99 -52.44
CA ALA A 24 30.20 5.74 -52.69
C ALA A 24 30.41 5.88 -54.20
N GLU A 25 30.68 7.09 -54.67
CA GLU A 25 30.91 7.39 -56.09
C GLU A 25 32.38 7.16 -56.47
N LEU A 26 32.62 6.79 -57.73
CA LEU A 26 33.98 6.68 -58.27
C LEU A 26 34.70 8.04 -58.18
N ASP A 27 35.90 8.06 -57.60
CA ASP A 27 36.74 9.24 -57.55
C ASP A 27 37.41 9.46 -58.92
N LEU A 28 36.89 10.42 -59.69
CA LEU A 28 37.40 10.74 -61.03
C LEU A 28 38.79 11.41 -61.01
N ILE A 29 39.25 11.87 -59.85
CA ILE A 29 40.57 12.49 -59.66
C ILE A 29 41.60 11.41 -59.31
N ALA A 30 41.24 10.44 -58.47
CA ALA A 30 42.05 9.28 -58.15
C ALA A 30 42.11 8.33 -59.35
N LYS A 31 43.13 8.49 -60.20
CA LYS A 31 43.33 7.69 -61.43
C LYS A 31 43.58 6.18 -61.18
N ASP A 32 43.43 5.70 -59.95
CA ASP A 32 43.60 4.32 -59.52
C ASP A 32 42.28 3.55 -59.37
N GLY A 33 41.13 4.20 -59.59
CA GLY A 33 39.81 3.57 -59.49
C GLY A 33 39.23 3.53 -58.07
N SER A 34 39.76 4.36 -57.16
CA SER A 34 39.22 4.53 -55.81
C SER A 34 37.82 5.15 -55.81
N TYR A 35 37.09 4.94 -54.71
CA TYR A 35 35.77 5.54 -54.47
C TYR A 35 35.87 6.61 -53.39
N ILE A 36 35.01 7.62 -53.45
CA ILE A 36 34.88 8.67 -52.44
C ILE A 36 34.16 8.07 -51.23
N MET A 37 34.94 7.63 -50.25
CA MET A 37 34.42 6.99 -49.03
C MET A 37 33.97 8.03 -48.00
N PRO A 38 32.74 7.93 -47.46
CA PRO A 38 32.38 8.64 -46.24
C PRO A 38 33.31 8.27 -45.08
N PHE A 39 33.52 9.20 -44.15
CA PHE A 39 34.44 9.02 -43.02
C PHE A 39 34.10 7.79 -42.15
N ASN A 40 32.82 7.49 -41.98
CA ASN A 40 32.32 6.37 -41.19
C ASN A 40 31.92 5.15 -42.04
N ALA A 41 32.48 5.00 -43.22
CA ALA A 41 32.18 3.88 -44.11
C ALA A 41 33.30 2.82 -44.09
N VAL A 42 32.91 1.55 -44.09
CA VAL A 42 33.80 0.40 -44.31
C VAL A 42 33.48 -0.25 -45.64
N ASP A 43 34.53 -0.61 -46.38
CA ASP A 43 34.42 -1.24 -47.70
C ASP A 43 34.23 -2.75 -47.60
N VAL A 44 33.17 -3.16 -46.91
CA VAL A 44 32.75 -4.55 -46.75
C VAL A 44 31.24 -4.64 -47.00
N GLU A 45 30.82 -5.76 -47.60
CA GLU A 45 29.41 -6.02 -47.86
C GLU A 45 28.57 -5.86 -46.58
N PRO A 46 27.34 -5.33 -46.70
CA PRO A 46 26.45 -5.17 -45.56
C PRO A 46 26.17 -6.51 -44.87
N PRO A 47 26.14 -6.54 -43.53
CA PRO A 47 25.82 -7.76 -42.80
C PRO A 47 24.34 -8.14 -43.00
N ILE A 48 24.07 -9.45 -43.08
CA ILE A 48 22.70 -9.96 -43.04
C ILE A 48 22.29 -10.10 -41.57
N LEU A 49 21.32 -9.30 -41.14
CA LEU A 49 20.82 -9.26 -39.76
C LEU A 49 19.43 -9.91 -39.68
N ASN A 50 19.20 -10.72 -38.66
CA ASN A 50 17.86 -11.17 -38.26
C ASN A 50 17.30 -10.28 -37.15
N GLU A 51 16.07 -10.57 -36.71
CA GLU A 51 15.48 -9.88 -35.56
C GLU A 51 16.39 -10.01 -34.33
N ASN A 52 16.55 -8.91 -33.59
CA ASN A 52 17.36 -8.81 -32.37
C ASN A 52 18.86 -9.00 -32.59
N GLN A 53 19.37 -8.59 -33.75
CA GLN A 53 20.79 -8.61 -34.06
C GLN A 53 21.27 -7.23 -34.48
N ALA A 54 22.47 -6.90 -34.03
CA ALA A 54 23.28 -5.81 -34.57
C ALA A 54 24.61 -6.38 -35.08
N ALA A 55 25.26 -5.65 -35.97
CA ALA A 55 26.61 -6.00 -36.43
C ALA A 55 27.60 -4.98 -35.88
N LEU A 56 28.58 -5.46 -35.14
CA LEU A 56 29.72 -4.69 -34.69
C LEU A 56 30.87 -4.88 -35.67
N TRP A 57 31.46 -3.78 -36.13
CA TRP A 57 32.64 -3.82 -36.97
C TRP A 57 33.85 -4.31 -36.17
N ASN A 58 34.39 -5.47 -36.54
CA ASN A 58 35.57 -6.09 -35.93
C ASN A 58 36.56 -6.46 -37.03
N ALA A 59 37.27 -5.44 -37.53
CA ALA A 59 38.06 -5.51 -38.75
C ALA A 59 38.87 -6.81 -38.89
N PRO A 60 38.86 -7.45 -40.08
CA PRO A 60 38.19 -7.01 -41.30
C PRO A 60 36.74 -7.53 -41.44
N ASN A 61 36.12 -8.05 -40.37
CA ASN A 61 34.84 -8.77 -40.45
C ASN A 61 33.75 -8.15 -39.57
N TRP A 62 32.50 -8.45 -39.89
CA TRP A 62 31.38 -8.18 -38.98
C TRP A 62 31.33 -9.23 -37.86
N LYS A 63 31.13 -8.77 -36.64
CA LYS A 63 30.73 -9.60 -35.51
C LYS A 63 29.25 -9.36 -35.24
N ILE A 64 28.42 -10.38 -35.46
CA ILE A 64 27.00 -10.30 -35.10
C ILE A 64 26.86 -10.41 -33.58
N VAL A 65 26.15 -9.47 -32.98
CA VAL A 65 25.87 -9.41 -31.54
C VAL A 65 24.37 -9.26 -31.31
N PRO A 66 23.84 -9.70 -30.17
CA PRO A 66 22.44 -9.47 -29.85
C PRO A 66 22.12 -7.98 -29.71
N ASP A 67 20.93 -7.57 -30.15
CA ASP A 67 20.39 -6.23 -29.92
C ASP A 67 18.94 -6.35 -29.46
N TYR A 68 18.74 -6.24 -28.15
CA TYR A 68 17.41 -6.29 -27.54
C TYR A 68 16.88 -4.91 -27.19
N ARG A 69 17.48 -3.82 -27.69
CA ARG A 69 17.09 -2.46 -27.30
C ARG A 69 15.59 -2.22 -27.52
N GLY A 70 14.97 -1.51 -26.58
CA GLY A 70 13.54 -1.23 -26.58
C GLY A 70 12.64 -2.39 -26.12
N LYS A 71 13.16 -3.63 -26.05
CA LYS A 71 12.43 -4.75 -25.44
C LYS A 71 12.37 -4.61 -23.93
N THR A 72 11.32 -5.17 -23.34
CA THR A 72 11.14 -5.23 -21.88
C THR A 72 11.79 -6.51 -21.36
N ALA A 73 12.69 -6.37 -20.39
CA ALA A 73 13.20 -7.45 -19.57
C ALA A 73 12.75 -7.23 -18.11
N TYR A 74 12.95 -8.21 -17.25
CA TYR A 74 12.56 -8.20 -15.85
C TYR A 74 13.78 -8.45 -14.97
N GLU A 75 13.96 -7.65 -13.93
CA GLU A 75 14.99 -7.87 -12.92
C GLU A 75 14.73 -9.18 -12.18
N THR A 76 15.66 -10.13 -12.22
CA THR A 76 15.49 -11.45 -11.57
C THR A 76 15.38 -11.37 -10.06
N ALA A 77 15.90 -10.29 -9.45
CA ALA A 77 15.81 -10.05 -8.02
C ALA A 77 14.44 -9.52 -7.55
N THR A 78 13.70 -8.81 -8.42
CA THR A 78 12.50 -8.05 -8.00
C THR A 78 11.26 -8.29 -8.88
N GLY A 79 11.43 -8.86 -10.07
CA GLY A 79 10.41 -8.96 -11.10
C GLY A 79 10.09 -7.62 -11.79
N LYS A 80 10.82 -6.55 -11.49
CA LYS A 80 10.55 -5.22 -12.05
C LYS A 80 10.85 -5.18 -13.55
N ALA A 81 9.90 -4.66 -14.33
CA ALA A 81 10.08 -4.41 -15.75
C ALA A 81 11.10 -3.29 -16.01
N VAL A 82 12.05 -3.55 -16.90
CA VAL A 82 13.12 -2.64 -17.33
C VAL A 82 13.24 -2.69 -18.85
N LYS A 83 13.49 -1.53 -19.47
CA LYS A 83 13.78 -1.46 -20.91
C LYS A 83 15.25 -1.75 -21.14
N VAL A 84 15.55 -2.59 -22.12
CA VAL A 84 16.93 -2.79 -22.55
C VAL A 84 17.35 -1.58 -23.38
N GLU A 85 18.49 -0.99 -23.04
CA GLU A 85 19.00 0.23 -23.67
C GLU A 85 20.34 0.02 -24.39
N LYS A 86 21.02 -1.10 -24.13
CA LYS A 86 22.35 -1.39 -24.67
C LYS A 86 22.30 -2.56 -25.65
N ILE A 87 23.13 -2.46 -26.69
CA ILE A 87 23.44 -3.59 -27.59
C ILE A 87 24.34 -4.57 -26.83
N GLY A 88 24.16 -5.86 -27.09
CA GLY A 88 24.96 -6.95 -26.52
C GLY A 88 24.12 -7.97 -25.78
N GLU A 89 24.83 -8.88 -25.09
CA GLU A 89 24.22 -9.90 -24.24
C GLU A 89 23.37 -9.24 -23.14
N LEU A 90 22.24 -9.88 -22.82
CA LEU A 90 21.40 -9.43 -21.71
C LEU A 90 22.16 -9.62 -20.39
N ASP A 91 22.08 -8.62 -19.50
CA ASP A 91 22.67 -8.72 -18.17
C ASP A 91 22.10 -9.93 -17.41
N LYS A 92 22.95 -10.65 -16.66
CA LYS A 92 22.55 -11.85 -15.91
C LYS A 92 21.52 -11.56 -14.80
N SER A 93 21.41 -10.30 -14.39
CA SER A 93 20.36 -9.82 -13.46
C SER A 93 19.01 -9.60 -14.14
N LEU A 94 18.90 -9.81 -15.45
CA LEU A 94 17.68 -9.62 -16.23
C LEU A 94 17.24 -10.93 -16.90
N THR A 95 15.93 -11.04 -17.12
CA THR A 95 15.32 -12.13 -17.89
C THR A 95 14.21 -11.59 -18.78
N PHE A 96 13.96 -12.20 -19.94
CA PHE A 96 12.77 -11.90 -20.73
C PHE A 96 11.52 -12.64 -20.23
N ALA A 97 11.66 -13.55 -19.26
CA ALA A 97 10.54 -14.22 -18.62
C ALA A 97 9.80 -13.25 -17.69
N GLU A 98 8.54 -12.98 -18.01
CA GLU A 98 7.65 -12.16 -17.17
C GLU A 98 7.25 -12.93 -15.90
N PRO A 99 7.22 -12.27 -14.72
CA PRO A 99 6.59 -12.84 -13.54
C PRO A 99 5.12 -13.22 -13.83
N PRO A 100 4.63 -14.39 -13.40
CA PRO A 100 3.32 -14.87 -13.85
C PRO A 100 2.12 -13.98 -13.46
N ASP A 101 2.19 -13.31 -12.30
CA ASP A 101 1.19 -12.35 -11.84
C ASP A 101 1.77 -11.32 -10.85
N PHE A 102 0.95 -10.36 -10.43
CA PHE A 102 1.32 -9.32 -9.45
C PHE A 102 0.80 -9.61 -8.02
N GLU A 103 0.07 -10.70 -7.82
CA GLU A 103 -0.57 -11.03 -6.54
C GLU A 103 0.33 -11.91 -5.66
N SER A 104 1.07 -12.82 -6.29
CA SER A 104 1.97 -13.76 -5.66
C SER A 104 3.36 -13.14 -5.46
N VAL A 105 4.06 -13.60 -4.43
CA VAL A 105 5.48 -13.28 -4.26
C VAL A 105 6.30 -14.34 -5.00
N TYR A 106 7.11 -13.94 -5.98
CA TYR A 106 7.96 -14.83 -6.77
C TYR A 106 9.44 -14.66 -6.44
N ILE A 107 10.18 -15.76 -6.57
CA ILE A 107 11.64 -15.81 -6.55
C ILE A 107 12.15 -16.48 -7.82
N TRP A 108 13.20 -15.90 -8.41
CA TRP A 108 13.87 -16.47 -9.57
C TRP A 108 14.79 -17.63 -9.15
N ASP A 109 14.57 -18.82 -9.71
CA ASP A 109 15.38 -20.02 -9.40
C ASP A 109 16.66 -20.15 -10.25
N GLY A 110 16.90 -19.18 -11.15
CA GLY A 110 17.97 -19.22 -12.15
C GLY A 110 17.45 -19.42 -13.58
N ALA A 111 16.24 -19.96 -13.74
CA ALA A 111 15.63 -20.22 -15.04
C ALA A 111 14.13 -19.88 -15.12
N ASN A 112 13.40 -19.97 -14.01
CA ASN A 112 11.96 -19.73 -13.94
C ASN A 112 11.59 -18.95 -12.67
N TRP A 113 10.45 -18.27 -12.76
CA TRP A 113 9.78 -17.69 -11.60
C TRP A 113 9.08 -18.80 -10.81
N THR A 114 9.41 -18.91 -9.53
CA THR A 114 8.77 -19.85 -8.60
C THR A 114 8.13 -19.08 -7.45
N VAL A 115 6.99 -19.55 -6.95
CA VAL A 115 6.32 -18.87 -5.84
C VAL A 115 7.17 -19.02 -4.58
N ASP A 116 7.51 -17.89 -3.96
CA ASP A 116 8.08 -17.86 -2.62
C ASP A 116 6.97 -18.10 -1.61
N LYS A 117 6.75 -19.38 -1.29
CA LYS A 117 5.72 -19.80 -0.35
C LYS A 117 5.89 -19.19 1.04
N ILE A 118 7.13 -18.94 1.48
CA ILE A 118 7.41 -18.37 2.81
C ILE A 118 7.02 -16.88 2.80
N ALA A 119 7.48 -16.14 1.80
CA ALA A 119 7.14 -14.73 1.68
C ALA A 119 5.63 -14.51 1.41
N GLN A 120 5.00 -15.41 0.66
CA GLN A 120 3.56 -15.40 0.43
C GLN A 120 2.78 -15.63 1.73
N GLN A 121 3.14 -16.65 2.52
CA GLN A 121 2.53 -16.90 3.82
C GLN A 121 2.73 -15.72 4.79
N GLU A 122 3.91 -15.10 4.75
CA GLU A 122 4.20 -13.92 5.55
C GLU A 122 3.31 -12.73 5.16
N LYS A 123 3.18 -12.46 3.86
CA LYS A 123 2.29 -11.42 3.31
C LYS A 123 0.85 -11.66 3.73
N GLU A 124 0.36 -12.89 3.63
CA GLU A 124 -0.99 -13.27 4.06
C GLU A 124 -1.18 -13.07 5.57
N ARG A 125 -0.20 -13.48 6.38
CA ARG A 125 -0.20 -13.28 7.83
C ARG A 125 -0.27 -11.79 8.18
N GLN A 126 0.54 -10.96 7.54
CA GLN A 126 0.54 -9.51 7.75
C GLN A 126 -0.80 -8.88 7.37
N ASN A 127 -1.37 -9.27 6.23
CA ASN A 127 -2.69 -8.83 5.79
C ASN A 127 -3.78 -9.19 6.79
N PHE A 128 -3.74 -10.42 7.33
CA PHE A 128 -4.69 -10.88 8.34
C PHE A 128 -4.56 -10.10 9.65
N GLN A 129 -3.33 -9.85 10.13
CA GLN A 129 -3.09 -9.03 11.33
C GLN A 129 -3.54 -7.56 11.15
N ALA A 130 -3.33 -6.99 9.96
CA ALA A 130 -3.83 -5.67 9.62
C ALA A 130 -5.36 -5.62 9.63
N ALA A 131 -6.03 -6.67 9.16
CA ALA A 131 -7.48 -6.78 9.22
C ALA A 131 -8.02 -6.91 10.64
N LYS A 132 -7.40 -7.72 11.51
CA LYS A 132 -7.72 -7.76 12.95
C LYS A 132 -7.63 -6.37 13.58
N SER A 133 -6.52 -5.68 13.34
CA SER A 133 -6.28 -4.33 13.86
C SER A 133 -7.34 -3.33 13.36
N ARG A 134 -7.76 -3.44 12.09
CA ARG A 134 -8.85 -2.61 11.54
C ARG A 134 -10.18 -2.90 12.24
N LYS A 135 -10.53 -4.17 12.41
CA LYS A 135 -11.80 -4.58 13.04
C LYS A 135 -11.86 -4.18 14.52
N LEU A 136 -10.74 -4.21 15.24
CA LEU A 136 -10.63 -3.66 16.60
C LEU A 136 -10.92 -2.15 16.65
N ARG A 137 -10.36 -1.37 15.71
CA ARG A 137 -10.65 0.08 15.62
C ARG A 137 -12.13 0.33 15.33
N GLU A 138 -12.74 -0.47 14.45
CA GLU A 138 -14.18 -0.39 14.17
C GLU A 138 -15.02 -0.70 15.40
N ALA A 139 -14.68 -1.76 16.16
CA ALA A 139 -15.35 -2.13 17.39
C ALA A 139 -15.26 -1.01 18.46
N ASN A 140 -14.06 -0.45 18.65
CA ASN A 140 -13.84 0.66 19.59
C ASN A 140 -14.66 1.89 19.20
N ARG A 141 -14.68 2.24 17.90
CA ARG A 141 -15.48 3.37 17.39
C ARG A 141 -16.98 3.14 17.57
N ALA A 142 -17.47 1.94 17.28
CA ALA A 142 -18.88 1.60 17.44
C ALA A 142 -19.32 1.68 18.91
N ALA A 143 -18.52 1.14 19.84
CA ALA A 143 -18.75 1.25 21.27
C ALA A 143 -18.78 2.72 21.74
N GLN A 144 -17.76 3.51 21.37
CA GLN A 144 -17.66 4.92 21.74
C GLN A 144 -18.88 5.72 21.24
N ASN A 145 -19.26 5.53 19.97
CA ASN A 145 -20.39 6.24 19.37
C ASN A 145 -21.71 5.89 20.07
N LEU A 146 -21.92 4.63 20.42
CA LEU A 146 -23.13 4.21 21.11
C LEU A 146 -23.22 4.82 22.51
N VAL A 147 -22.13 4.78 23.29
CA VAL A 147 -22.09 5.42 24.62
C VAL A 147 -22.31 6.92 24.51
N ALA A 148 -21.66 7.58 23.54
CA ALA A 148 -21.79 9.01 23.37
C ALA A 148 -23.22 9.42 22.98
N SER A 149 -23.86 8.67 22.08
CA SER A 149 -25.24 8.91 21.67
C SER A 149 -26.24 8.60 22.78
N ALA A 150 -26.06 7.51 23.52
CA ALA A 150 -27.01 7.11 24.57
C ALA A 150 -26.90 7.97 25.84
N SER A 151 -25.73 8.56 26.11
CA SER A 151 -25.52 9.49 27.23
C SER A 151 -25.81 10.95 26.90
N GLY A 152 -25.96 11.31 25.62
CA GLY A 152 -26.07 12.70 25.16
C GLY A 152 -24.74 13.45 25.14
N MET A 153 -23.62 12.75 25.33
CA MET A 153 -22.26 13.32 25.25
C MET A 153 -21.97 13.92 23.88
N ASN A 154 -22.57 13.38 22.81
CA ASN A 154 -22.41 13.90 21.45
C ASN A 154 -23.09 15.27 21.21
N THR A 155 -23.99 15.68 22.10
CA THR A 155 -24.72 16.96 22.02
C THR A 155 -24.39 17.91 23.17
N THR A 156 -23.62 17.45 24.15
CA THR A 156 -23.24 18.22 25.33
C THR A 156 -21.86 18.83 25.10
N PRO A 157 -21.60 20.12 25.43
CA PRO A 157 -20.27 20.71 25.33
C PRO A 157 -19.21 19.90 26.10
N ASP A 158 -18.02 19.75 25.52
CA ASP A 158 -16.94 18.92 26.08
C ASP A 158 -16.58 19.30 27.52
N PHE A 159 -16.53 20.60 27.83
CA PHE A 159 -16.21 21.06 29.18
C PHE A 159 -17.26 20.61 30.21
N GLU A 160 -18.54 20.52 29.83
CA GLU A 160 -19.60 20.06 30.72
C GLU A 160 -19.49 18.56 30.94
N VAL A 161 -19.25 17.78 29.87
CA VAL A 161 -19.00 16.33 29.95
C VAL A 161 -17.85 16.02 30.92
N GLN A 162 -16.76 16.80 30.86
CA GLN A 162 -15.61 16.65 31.75
C GLN A 162 -15.98 16.83 33.24
N THR A 163 -17.03 17.60 33.56
CA THR A 163 -17.50 17.78 34.94
C THR A 163 -18.44 16.68 35.43
N TRP A 164 -18.97 15.84 34.53
CA TRP A 164 -19.97 14.83 34.91
C TRP A 164 -19.46 13.85 35.96
N THR A 165 -18.19 13.47 35.91
CA THR A 165 -17.57 12.58 36.92
C THR A 165 -17.54 13.25 38.28
N LEU A 166 -17.18 14.53 38.36
CA LEU A 166 -17.14 15.28 39.62
C LEU A 166 -18.55 15.45 40.21
N GLN A 167 -19.54 15.77 39.36
CA GLN A 167 -20.95 15.83 39.77
C GLN A 167 -21.46 14.47 40.27
N ALA A 168 -21.04 13.37 39.63
CA ALA A 168 -21.39 12.02 40.04
C ALA A 168 -20.77 11.64 41.40
N GLU A 169 -19.52 12.05 41.65
CA GLU A 169 -18.84 11.86 42.94
C GLU A 169 -19.56 12.61 44.07
N GLU A 170 -19.86 13.89 43.87
CA GLU A 170 -20.64 14.70 44.82
C GLU A 170 -22.00 14.07 45.12
N ALA A 171 -22.74 13.66 44.09
CA ALA A 171 -24.06 13.05 44.27
C ALA A 171 -24.00 11.73 45.04
N ARG A 172 -22.96 10.90 44.80
CA ARG A 172 -22.76 9.63 45.53
C ARG A 172 -22.35 9.87 46.98
N ALA A 173 -21.46 10.83 47.22
CA ALA A 173 -21.04 11.20 48.58
C ALA A 173 -22.23 11.70 49.40
N TRP A 174 -23.05 12.59 48.82
CA TRP A 174 -24.26 13.10 49.45
C TRP A 174 -25.30 11.99 49.73
N ALA A 175 -25.44 11.02 48.82
CA ALA A 175 -26.34 9.88 49.02
C ALA A 175 -25.94 8.97 50.19
N GLN A 176 -24.64 8.90 50.52
CA GLN A 176 -24.13 8.14 51.67
C GLN A 176 -24.10 8.97 52.95
N ASN A 177 -23.86 10.27 52.84
CA ASN A 177 -23.79 11.21 53.95
C ASN A 177 -24.45 12.55 53.55
N PRO A 178 -25.64 12.88 54.07
CA PRO A 178 -26.34 14.13 53.74
C PRO A 178 -25.55 15.41 54.05
N GLU A 179 -24.55 15.36 54.95
CA GLU A 179 -23.67 16.48 55.30
C GLU A 179 -22.46 16.63 54.35
N ALA A 180 -22.32 15.76 53.35
CA ALA A 180 -21.22 15.83 52.40
C ALA A 180 -21.26 17.13 51.57
N GLU A 181 -20.10 17.75 51.39
CA GLU A 181 -19.96 18.93 50.55
C GLU A 181 -20.27 18.61 49.09
N THR A 182 -21.06 19.47 48.46
CA THR A 182 -21.52 19.33 47.07
C THR A 182 -21.39 20.68 46.32
N PRO A 183 -20.20 21.31 46.32
CA PRO A 183 -20.04 22.68 45.82
C PRO A 183 -20.42 22.85 44.35
N ILE A 184 -20.12 21.88 43.47
CA ILE A 184 -20.46 21.96 42.05
C ILE A 184 -21.97 21.89 41.87
N LEU A 185 -22.62 20.88 42.45
CA LEU A 185 -24.07 20.70 42.34
C LEU A 185 -24.82 21.86 43.00
N ASN A 186 -24.35 22.38 44.15
CA ASN A 186 -24.96 23.53 44.81
C ASN A 186 -24.83 24.80 43.95
N GLN A 187 -23.66 25.04 43.33
CA GLN A 187 -23.45 26.17 42.43
C GLN A 187 -24.35 26.09 41.19
N ILE A 188 -24.46 24.92 40.58
CA ILE A 188 -25.35 24.70 39.42
C ILE A 188 -26.81 24.91 39.83
N ALA A 189 -27.23 24.38 40.99
CA ALA A 189 -28.59 24.56 41.50
C ALA A 189 -28.92 26.03 41.72
N ALA A 190 -28.01 26.78 42.36
CA ALA A 190 -28.15 28.21 42.60
C ALA A 190 -28.27 29.01 41.28
N MET A 191 -27.41 28.75 40.31
CA MET A 191 -27.43 29.44 39.00
C MET A 191 -28.67 29.12 38.18
N ARG A 192 -29.24 27.91 38.34
CA ARG A 192 -30.46 27.48 37.65
C ARG A 192 -31.75 27.84 38.40
N GLY A 193 -31.65 28.28 39.65
CA GLY A 193 -32.82 28.53 40.52
C GLY A 193 -33.64 27.25 40.80
N VAL A 194 -32.99 26.09 40.92
CA VAL A 194 -33.64 24.79 41.20
C VAL A 194 -33.29 24.29 42.60
N ASP A 195 -34.10 23.37 43.14
CA ASP A 195 -33.79 22.74 44.42
C ASP A 195 -32.51 21.89 44.34
N ALA A 196 -31.61 22.09 45.31
CA ALA A 196 -30.32 21.43 45.33
C ALA A 196 -30.43 19.92 45.56
N ASN A 197 -31.39 19.45 46.36
CA ASN A 197 -31.59 18.03 46.63
C ASN A 197 -32.24 17.32 45.44
N GLU A 198 -33.16 17.98 44.72
CA GLU A 198 -33.68 17.49 43.45
C GLU A 198 -32.58 17.32 42.40
N LEU A 199 -31.68 18.32 42.28
CA LEU A 199 -30.55 18.24 41.37
C LEU A 199 -29.57 17.11 41.75
N LYS A 200 -29.23 16.96 43.03
CA LYS A 200 -28.36 15.87 43.54
C LYS A 200 -28.97 14.50 43.25
N ASN A 201 -30.26 14.32 43.51
CA ASN A 201 -30.97 13.08 43.17
C ASN A 201 -30.98 12.80 41.67
N ALA A 202 -31.19 13.82 40.83
CA ALA A 202 -31.13 13.68 39.38
C ALA A 202 -29.71 13.32 38.90
N ALA A 203 -28.68 13.95 39.44
CA ALA A 203 -27.28 13.65 39.17
C ALA A 203 -26.95 12.21 39.56
N LEU A 204 -27.38 11.75 40.75
CA LEU A 204 -27.20 10.37 41.19
C LEU A 204 -27.84 9.36 40.24
N ARG A 205 -29.11 9.58 39.85
CA ARG A 205 -29.81 8.69 38.91
C ARG A 205 -29.08 8.61 37.56
N LYS A 206 -28.67 9.75 37.00
CA LYS A 206 -27.93 9.80 35.73
C LYS A 206 -26.55 9.13 35.85
N ALA A 207 -25.83 9.37 36.95
CA ALA A 207 -24.53 8.75 37.20
C ALA A 207 -24.63 7.23 37.29
N THR A 208 -25.67 6.70 37.95
CA THR A 208 -25.93 5.25 38.03
C THR A 208 -26.26 4.67 36.67
N ALA A 209 -27.16 5.31 35.90
CA ALA A 209 -27.54 4.87 34.56
C ALA A 209 -26.33 4.86 33.59
N TYR A 210 -25.53 5.94 33.61
CA TYR A 210 -24.31 6.01 32.81
C TYR A 210 -23.29 4.93 33.19
N SER A 211 -23.11 4.67 34.49
CA SER A 211 -22.17 3.64 34.94
C SER A 211 -22.56 2.26 34.44
N LEU A 212 -23.86 1.92 34.49
CA LEU A 212 -24.39 0.66 33.97
C LEU A 212 -24.21 0.56 32.45
N LEU A 213 -24.55 1.63 31.72
CA LEU A 213 -24.34 1.72 30.27
C LEU A 213 -22.86 1.51 29.91
N ALA A 214 -21.96 2.28 30.51
CA ALA A 214 -20.53 2.22 30.21
C ALA A 214 -19.95 0.84 30.52
N ALA A 215 -20.29 0.25 31.68
CA ALA A 215 -19.84 -1.09 32.04
C ALA A 215 -20.36 -2.17 31.08
N ASN A 216 -21.63 -2.10 30.70
CA ASN A 216 -22.25 -3.05 29.79
C ASN A 216 -21.62 -2.99 28.38
N ILE A 217 -21.42 -1.79 27.84
CA ILE A 217 -20.78 -1.62 26.53
C ILE A 217 -19.29 -1.98 26.57
N ALA A 218 -18.58 -1.62 27.63
CA ALA A 218 -17.18 -1.98 27.81
C ALA A 218 -16.99 -3.50 27.84
N GLY A 219 -17.85 -4.23 28.56
CA GLY A 219 -17.82 -5.69 28.60
C GLY A 219 -18.10 -6.33 27.23
N GLN A 220 -19.11 -5.85 26.49
CA GLN A 220 -19.37 -6.33 25.12
C GLN A 220 -18.18 -6.06 24.18
N ARG A 221 -17.55 -4.89 24.29
CA ARG A 221 -16.38 -4.52 23.48
C ARG A 221 -15.18 -5.42 23.80
N GLN A 222 -14.92 -5.70 25.07
CA GLN A 222 -13.88 -6.64 25.51
C GLN A 222 -14.13 -8.05 24.95
N LEU A 223 -15.37 -8.55 25.01
CA LEU A 223 -15.74 -9.83 24.43
C LEU A 223 -15.51 -9.87 22.90
N ILE A 224 -15.81 -8.78 22.19
CA ILE A 224 -15.54 -8.66 20.75
C ILE A 224 -14.02 -8.64 20.49
N GLU A 225 -13.25 -7.91 21.29
CA GLU A 225 -11.79 -7.88 21.21
C GLU A 225 -11.19 -9.28 21.40
N ASP A 226 -11.64 -10.04 22.39
CA ASP A 226 -11.20 -11.41 22.62
C ASP A 226 -11.49 -12.30 21.40
N LYS A 227 -12.69 -12.18 20.81
CA LYS A 227 -13.04 -12.91 19.58
C LYS A 227 -12.14 -12.54 18.40
N ILE A 228 -11.83 -11.25 18.22
CA ILE A 228 -10.94 -10.79 17.14
C ILE A 228 -9.53 -11.34 17.35
N ASN A 229 -9.03 -11.32 18.59
CA ASN A 229 -7.72 -11.84 18.93
C ASN A 229 -7.64 -13.36 18.68
N LEU A 230 -8.70 -14.11 19.04
CA LEU A 230 -8.78 -15.56 18.85
C LEU A 230 -9.03 -16.00 17.39
N ALA A 231 -9.58 -15.15 16.52
CA ALA A 231 -9.87 -15.51 15.13
C ALA A 231 -8.62 -16.04 14.39
N GLN A 232 -8.72 -17.18 13.70
CA GLN A 232 -7.59 -17.78 12.98
C GLN A 232 -7.76 -17.68 11.46
N THR A 233 -9.00 -17.52 11.00
CA THR A 233 -9.34 -17.44 9.59
C THR A 233 -10.06 -16.15 9.24
N TRP A 234 -10.11 -15.83 7.94
CA TRP A 234 -10.92 -14.73 7.44
C TRP A 234 -12.40 -14.90 7.76
N ASP A 235 -12.92 -16.13 7.71
CA ASP A 235 -14.31 -16.43 8.04
C ASP A 235 -14.60 -16.17 9.52
N ASP A 236 -13.72 -16.62 10.43
CA ASP A 236 -13.83 -16.32 11.86
C ASP A 236 -13.88 -14.80 12.08
N LEU A 237 -12.95 -14.08 11.46
CA LEU A 237 -12.86 -12.63 11.61
C LEU A 237 -14.10 -11.95 11.04
N ASN A 238 -14.60 -12.37 9.87
CA ASN A 238 -15.76 -11.78 9.20
C ASN A 238 -17.07 -12.05 9.94
N ALA A 239 -17.23 -13.22 10.55
CA ALA A 239 -18.40 -13.60 11.33
C ALA A 239 -18.60 -12.78 12.62
N ILE A 240 -17.57 -12.05 13.09
CA ILE A 240 -17.69 -11.19 14.28
C ILE A 240 -18.52 -9.94 13.93
N GLU A 241 -19.74 -9.90 14.46
CA GLU A 241 -20.63 -8.75 14.36
C GLU A 241 -20.28 -7.67 15.39
N LEU A 242 -20.31 -6.40 14.96
CA LEU A 242 -20.04 -5.23 15.81
C LEU A 242 -21.34 -4.61 16.31
N VAL A 243 -22.23 -5.44 16.84
CA VAL A 243 -23.54 -5.03 17.37
C VAL A 243 -23.48 -4.98 18.89
N PHE A 244 -23.78 -3.80 19.44
CA PHE A 244 -23.82 -3.55 20.87
C PHE A 244 -25.26 -3.38 21.34
N LYS A 245 -25.58 -3.97 22.49
CA LYS A 245 -26.92 -3.88 23.11
C LYS A 245 -26.87 -2.95 24.30
N LEU A 246 -27.87 -2.08 24.45
CA LEU A 246 -28.02 -1.25 25.66
C LEU A 246 -28.41 -2.13 26.87
N PRO A 247 -28.08 -1.74 28.10
CA PRO A 247 -28.49 -2.47 29.28
C PRO A 247 -30.03 -2.49 29.42
N GLU A 248 -30.59 -3.63 29.82
CA GLU A 248 -32.00 -3.73 30.20
C GLU A 248 -32.24 -2.96 31.50
N ILE A 249 -33.03 -1.88 31.43
CA ILE A 249 -33.47 -1.17 32.62
C ILE A 249 -34.64 -1.96 33.20
N LYS A 250 -34.40 -2.77 34.23
CA LYS A 250 -35.48 -3.31 35.05
C LYS A 250 -36.14 -2.14 35.77
N THR A 251 -37.31 -1.73 35.32
CA THR A 251 -38.20 -0.89 36.11
C THR A 251 -38.73 -1.76 37.25
N GLU A 252 -38.06 -1.77 38.40
CA GLU A 252 -38.68 -2.20 39.64
C GLU A 252 -39.80 -1.21 39.97
N ASN A 253 -41.03 -1.60 39.66
CA ASN A 253 -42.28 -1.42 40.43
C ASN A 253 -43.50 -1.24 39.50
N SER A 254 -44.34 -2.27 39.49
CA SER A 254 -45.81 -2.14 39.49
C SER A 254 -46.33 -2.94 40.68
#